data_AF-A0A660QIQ2-F1
#
_entry.id   AF-A0A660QIQ2-F1
#
_cell.length_a   1.000
_cell.length_b   1.000
_cell.length_c   1.000
_cell.angle_alpha   90.00
_cell.angle_beta   90.00
_cell.angle_gamma   90.00
#
_symmetry.space_group_name_H-M   'P 1'
#
loop_
_entity.id
_entity.type
_entity.pdbx_description
1 polymer ?
#
loop_
_entity_poly.entity_id
_entity_poly.type
_entity_poly.pdbx_seq_one_letter_code
_entity_poly.pdbx_strand_id
1 'polypeptide(L)'
;MRRYLRLWIEFLKSNIKRETVFRFNFFLHIIGHLFWFIFSCIFFKVIYMNVHQIGDWNIYHVLTLIGVNQLITSLYEAFWGANLRQFQTYVEEGDFDHFILKPVDLQFLVSTRFIKLSPLFSLPV
;
A
#
# COMPACT_ATOMS: atom_id res chain seq x y z
N MET A 1 26.06 6.26 -1.27
CA MET A 1 24.90 6.37 -2.21
C MET A 1 24.75 5.19 -3.16
N ARG A 2 25.67 4.93 -4.11
CA ARG A 2 25.51 3.83 -5.11
C ARG A 2 25.33 2.42 -4.51
N ARG A 3 25.97 2.14 -3.36
CA ARG A 3 25.83 0.85 -2.64
C ARG A 3 24.41 0.65 -2.07
N TYR A 4 23.83 1.68 -1.47
CA TYR A 4 22.46 1.63 -0.91
C TYR A 4 21.40 1.50 -2.00
N LEU A 5 21.55 2.21 -3.13
CA LEU A 5 20.66 2.06 -4.30
C LEU A 5 20.72 0.65 -4.88
N ARG A 6 21.91 0.04 -4.97
CA ARG A 6 22.06 -1.32 -5.47
C ARG A 6 21.39 -2.34 -4.54
N LEU A 7 21.55 -2.18 -3.22
CA LEU A 7 20.85 -3.00 -2.23
C LEU A 7 19.33 -2.85 -2.32
N TRP A 8 18.85 -1.62 -2.49
CA TRP A 8 17.42 -1.34 -2.65
C TRP A 8 16.83 -2.03 -3.87
N ILE A 9 17.53 -2.00 -5.01
CA ILE A 9 17.10 -2.66 -6.24
C ILE A 9 17.06 -4.19 -6.06
N GLU A 10 18.02 -4.78 -5.35
CA GLU A 10 18.00 -6.22 -5.08
C GLU A 10 16.87 -6.62 -4.14
N PHE A 11 16.57 -5.80 -3.12
CA PHE A 11 15.37 -6.00 -2.30
C PHE A 11 14.09 -5.87 -3.12
N LEU A 12 13.99 -4.88 -4.00
CA LEU A 12 12.85 -4.72 -4.90
C LEU A 12 12.65 -5.98 -5.76
N LYS A 13 13.70 -6.46 -6.43
CA LYS A 13 13.65 -7.69 -7.24
C LYS A 13 13.22 -8.91 -6.43
N SER A 14 13.72 -9.04 -5.19
CA SER A 14 13.37 -10.14 -4.30
C SER A 14 11.88 -10.09 -3.90
N ASN A 15 11.38 -8.92 -3.52
CA ASN A 15 9.98 -8.72 -3.16
C ASN A 15 9.05 -8.97 -4.35
N ILE A 16 9.40 -8.47 -5.53
CA ILE A 16 8.64 -8.73 -6.77
C ILE A 16 8.55 -10.24 -7.04
N LYS A 17 9.67 -10.96 -6.99
CA LYS A 17 9.67 -12.42 -7.17
C LYS A 17 8.76 -13.11 -6.15
N ARG A 18 8.81 -12.69 -4.89
CA ARG A 18 7.99 -13.25 -3.81
C ARG A 18 6.49 -13.01 -4.03
N GLU A 19 6.10 -11.82 -4.46
CA GLU A 19 4.69 -11.52 -4.80
C GLU A 19 4.22 -12.33 -6.02
N THR A 20 5.08 -12.48 -7.03
CA THR A 20 4.72 -13.19 -8.27
C THR A 20 4.61 -14.70 -8.10
N VAL A 21 5.15 -15.27 -7.01
CA VAL A 21 5.01 -16.71 -6.69
C VAL A 21 3.57 -17.05 -6.31
N PHE A 22 2.85 -16.13 -5.64
CA PHE A 22 1.45 -16.31 -5.24
C PHE A 22 0.52 -15.48 -6.14
N ARG A 23 0.55 -15.75 -7.44
CA ARG A 23 -0.24 -15.03 -8.46
C ARG A 23 -1.73 -14.94 -8.09
N PHE A 24 -2.30 -16.00 -7.51
CA PHE A 24 -3.69 -16.01 -7.09
C PHE A 24 -3.98 -15.00 -5.97
N ASN A 25 -3.11 -14.90 -4.98
CA ASN A 25 -3.26 -13.91 -3.90
C ASN A 25 -3.14 -12.47 -4.43
N PHE A 26 -2.24 -12.24 -5.39
CA PHE A 26 -2.13 -10.96 -6.08
C PHE A 26 -3.42 -10.58 -6.82
N PHE A 27 -4.00 -11.50 -7.60
CA PHE A 27 -5.27 -11.28 -8.31
C PHE A 27 -6.44 -11.05 -7.35
N LEU A 28 -6.53 -11.82 -6.26
CA LEU A 28 -7.57 -11.64 -5.25
C LEU A 28 -7.50 -10.26 -4.59
N HIS A 29 -6.30 -9.77 -4.28
CA HIS A 29 -6.15 -8.42 -3.75
C HIS A 29 -6.62 -7.37 -4.76
N ILE A 30 -6.20 -7.45 -6.03
CA ILE A 30 -6.63 -6.50 -7.06
C ILE A 30 -8.17 -6.49 -7.19
N ILE A 31 -8.79 -7.67 -7.30
CA ILE A 31 -10.25 -7.80 -7.43
C ILE A 31 -10.95 -7.24 -6.18
N GLY A 32 -10.44 -7.55 -4.99
CA GLY A 32 -10.99 -7.06 -3.72
C GLY A 32 -10.95 -5.53 -3.62
N HIS A 33 -9.84 -4.91 -3.99
CA HIS A 33 -9.71 -3.44 -4.00
C HIS A 33 -10.59 -2.79 -5.05
N LEU A 34 -10.68 -3.36 -6.25
CA LEU A 34 -11.58 -2.87 -7.31
C LEU A 34 -13.04 -2.95 -6.87
N PHE A 35 -13.44 -4.06 -6.25
CA PHE A 35 -14.77 -4.24 -5.71
C PHE A 35 -15.08 -3.21 -4.60
N TRP A 36 -14.13 -2.97 -3.70
CA TRP A 36 -14.25 -1.96 -2.64
C TRP A 36 -14.42 -0.54 -3.20
N PHE A 37 -13.67 -0.20 -4.25
CA PHE A 37 -13.78 1.09 -4.93
C PHE A 37 -15.15 1.26 -5.61
N ILE A 38 -15.60 0.26 -6.37
CA ILE A 38 -16.92 0.26 -7.02
C ILE A 38 -18.02 0.39 -5.97
N PHE A 39 -17.93 -0.37 -4.88
CA PHE A 39 -18.87 -0.30 -3.78
C PHE A 39 -18.91 1.10 -3.16
N SER A 40 -17.76 1.72 -2.92
CA SER A 40 -17.66 3.08 -2.39
C SER A 40 -18.31 4.10 -3.34
N CYS A 41 -18.04 4.01 -4.64
CA CYS A 41 -18.66 4.87 -5.66
C CYS A 41 -20.19 4.71 -5.71
N ILE A 42 -20.69 3.46 -5.69
CA ILE A 42 -22.13 3.17 -5.68
C ILE A 42 -22.78 3.70 -4.41
N PHE A 43 -22.15 3.49 -3.26
CA PHE A 43 -22.65 3.94 -1.96
C PHE A 43 -22.94 5.44 -1.96
N PHE A 44 -21.96 6.25 -2.39
CA PHE A 44 -22.15 7.70 -2.48
C PHE A 44 -23.15 8.10 -3.58
N LYS A 45 -23.17 7.39 -4.72
CA LYS A 45 -24.16 7.64 -5.76
C LYS A 45 -25.60 7.40 -5.27
N VAL A 46 -25.86 6.36 -4.48
CA VAL A 46 -27.17 6.05 -3.91
C VAL A 46 -27.60 7.11 -2.90
N ILE A 47 -26.65 7.63 -2.10
CA ILE A 47 -26.92 8.73 -1.16
C ILE A 47 -27.35 9.99 -1.92
N TYR A 48 -26.59 10.41 -2.93
CA TYR A 48 -26.89 11.61 -3.73
C TYR A 48 -28.15 11.45 -4.61
N MET A 49 -28.65 10.23 -4.78
CA MET A 49 -29.94 9.98 -5.44
C MET A 49 -31.13 10.42 -4.57
N ASN A 50 -30.97 10.40 -3.25
CA ASN A 50 -32.02 10.79 -2.29
C ASN A 50 -31.78 12.20 -1.70
N VAL A 51 -30.57 12.73 -1.83
CA VAL A 51 -30.16 14.05 -1.32
C VAL A 51 -29.46 14.81 -2.44
N HIS A 52 -30.11 15.85 -2.98
CA HIS A 52 -29.56 16.62 -4.11
C HIS A 52 -28.23 17.33 -3.78
N GLN A 53 -28.03 17.75 -2.53
CA GLN A 53 -26.81 18.39 -2.05
C GLN A 53 -26.58 18.09 -0.56
N ILE A 54 -25.37 17.67 -0.19
CA ILE A 54 -24.93 17.61 1.21
C ILE A 54 -24.07 18.86 1.45
N GLY A 55 -24.69 19.93 1.94
CA GLY A 55 -24.05 21.25 2.03
C GLY A 55 -23.67 21.80 0.65
N ASP A 56 -22.44 22.30 0.50
CA ASP A 56 -21.92 22.84 -0.78
C ASP A 56 -21.20 21.80 -1.66
N TRP A 57 -21.22 20.52 -1.28
CA TRP A 57 -20.48 19.47 -1.98
C TRP A 57 -21.37 18.78 -3.03
N ASN A 58 -20.93 18.82 -4.28
CA ASN A 58 -21.52 18.07 -5.39
C ASN A 58 -20.94 16.65 -5.42
N ILE A 59 -21.65 15.71 -6.05
CA ILE A 59 -21.23 14.32 -6.24
C ILE A 59 -19.81 14.21 -6.82
N TYR A 60 -19.44 15.11 -7.74
CA TYR A 60 -18.10 15.15 -8.33
C TYR A 60 -17.01 15.45 -7.30
N HIS A 61 -17.24 16.40 -6.38
CA HIS A 61 -16.26 16.74 -5.34
C HIS A 61 -16.03 15.55 -4.40
N VAL A 62 -17.10 14.82 -4.04
CA VAL A 62 -17.00 13.64 -3.18
C VAL A 62 -16.30 12.48 -3.89
N LEU A 63 -16.61 12.22 -5.16
CA LEU A 63 -15.94 11.19 -5.95
C LEU A 63 -14.44 11.47 -6.10
N THR A 64 -14.06 12.72 -6.37
CA THR A 64 -12.64 13.12 -6.44
C THR A 64 -11.96 12.91 -5.09
N LEU A 65 -12.60 13.28 -3.98
CA LEU A 65 -12.05 13.08 -2.64
C LEU A 65 -11.79 11.59 -2.35
N ILE A 66 -12.73 10.71 -2.67
CA ILE A 66 -12.60 9.26 -2.50
C ILE A 66 -11.45 8.72 -3.34
N GLY A 67 -11.37 9.11 -4.62
CA GLY A 67 -10.29 8.69 -5.52
C GLY A 67 -8.92 9.10 -5.00
N VAL A 68 -8.75 10.37 -4.59
CA VAL A 68 -7.49 10.88 -4.03
C VAL A 68 -7.14 10.18 -2.73
N ASN A 69 -8.10 9.99 -1.84
CA ASN A 69 -7.88 9.28 -0.57
C ASN A 69 -7.42 7.84 -0.79
N GLN A 70 -8.05 7.14 -1.74
CA GLN A 70 -7.68 5.78 -2.09
C GLN A 70 -6.27 5.72 -2.69
N LEU A 71 -5.93 6.65 -3.59
CA LEU A 71 -4.60 6.77 -4.18
C LEU A 71 -3.51 6.95 -3.12
N ILE A 72 -3.71 7.89 -2.20
CA ILE A 72 -2.76 8.17 -1.11
C ILE A 72 -2.61 6.94 -0.21
N THR A 73 -3.72 6.29 0.14
CA THR A 73 -3.72 5.11 1.01
C THR A 73 -2.96 3.94 0.35
N SER A 74 -3.22 3.66 -0.92
CA SER A 74 -2.53 2.60 -1.67
C SER A 74 -1.03 2.87 -1.82
N LEU A 75 -0.62 4.12 -2.07
CA LEU A 75 0.78 4.51 -2.08
C LEU A 75 1.43 4.29 -0.72
N TYR A 76 0.77 4.73 0.35
CA TYR A 76 1.25 4.50 1.71
C TYR A 76 1.42 3.01 2.01
N GLU A 77 0.43 2.18 1.66
CA GLU A 77 0.51 0.74 1.91
C GLU A 77 1.61 0.04 1.11
N ALA A 78 1.84 0.45 -0.14
CA ALA A 78 2.85 -0.12 -1.03
C ALA A 78 4.29 0.13 -0.53
N PHE A 79 4.57 1.35 -0.06
CA PHE A 79 5.90 1.78 0.33
C PHE A 79 6.18 1.66 1.84
N TRP A 80 5.27 2.09 2.71
CA TRP A 80 5.51 2.16 4.16
C TRP A 80 4.72 1.14 4.97
N GLY A 81 3.46 0.88 4.61
CA GLY A 81 2.58 0.04 5.43
C GLY A 81 3.11 -1.38 5.65
N ALA A 82 3.75 -1.98 4.64
CA ALA A 82 4.41 -3.28 4.81
C ALA A 82 5.61 -3.22 5.77
N ASN A 83 6.45 -2.20 5.65
CA ASN A 83 7.64 -2.03 6.48
C ASN A 83 7.28 -1.75 7.95
N LEU A 84 6.25 -0.93 8.20
CA LEU A 84 5.80 -0.59 9.56
C LEU A 84 5.19 -1.78 10.29
N ARG A 85 4.35 -2.57 9.62
CA ARG A 85 3.79 -3.81 10.20
C ARG A 85 4.90 -4.79 10.56
N GLN A 86 5.88 -4.96 9.68
CA GLN A 86 7.00 -5.87 9.90
C GLN A 86 7.95 -5.37 11.00
N PHE A 87 8.15 -4.06 11.09
CA PHE A 87 8.90 -3.44 12.18
C PHE A 87 8.27 -3.75 13.54
N GLN A 88 6.95 -3.60 13.65
CA GLN A 88 6.23 -3.95 14.87
C GLN A 88 6.49 -5.42 15.26
N THR A 89 6.41 -6.36 14.31
CA THR A 89 6.73 -7.78 14.56
C THR A 89 8.18 -7.98 15.03
N TYR A 90 9.16 -7.28 14.46
CA TYR A 90 10.56 -7.39 14.91
C TYR A 90 10.80 -6.88 16.33
N VAL A 91 9.99 -5.91 16.77
CA VAL A 91 10.03 -5.42 18.15
C VAL A 91 9.36 -6.42 19.09
N GLU A 92 8.23 -7.01 18.68
CA GLU A 92 7.49 -8.02 19.46
C GLU A 92 8.29 -9.32 19.63
N GLU A 93 9.00 -9.76 18.60
CA GLU A 93 9.78 -11.02 18.61
C GLU A 93 11.19 -10.85 19.18
N GLY A 94 11.67 -9.63 19.42
CA GLY A 94 13.02 -9.36 19.92
C GLY A 94 14.15 -9.54 18.89
N ASP A 95 13.80 -9.76 17.62
CA ASP A 95 14.74 -9.95 16.50
C ASP A 95 15.55 -8.67 16.15
N PHE A 96 15.23 -7.55 16.78
CA PHE A 96 15.86 -6.26 16.52
C PHE A 96 17.38 -6.29 16.76
N ASP A 97 17.84 -7.03 17.77
CA ASP A 97 19.26 -7.18 18.08
C ASP A 97 20.04 -7.87 16.96
N HIS A 98 19.38 -8.78 16.22
CA HIS A 98 19.98 -9.42 15.05
C HIS A 98 20.14 -8.47 13.85
N PHE A 99 19.35 -7.40 13.78
CA PHE A 99 19.50 -6.39 12.73
C PHE A 99 20.66 -5.43 13.01
N ILE A 100 21.00 -5.18 14.28
CA ILE A 100 22.15 -4.34 14.67
C ILE A 100 23.46 -4.95 14.22
N LEU A 101 23.55 -6.28 14.18
CA LEU A 101 24.76 -7.01 13.75
C LEU A 101 25.03 -6.95 12.24
N LYS A 102 24.07 -6.45 11.43
CA LYS A 102 24.23 -6.36 9.97
C LYS A 102 25.01 -5.10 9.59
N PRO A 103 25.95 -5.16 8.64
CA PRO A 103 26.79 -4.02 8.25
C PRO A 103 26.06 -3.04 7.31
N VAL A 104 24.86 -2.60 7.70
CA VAL A 104 23.99 -1.66 7.00
C VAL A 104 23.19 -0.84 8.02
N ASP A 105 22.95 0.44 7.76
CA ASP A 105 22.14 1.29 8.63
C ASP A 105 20.75 0.69 8.90
N LEU A 106 20.43 0.60 10.18
CA LEU A 106 19.24 -0.06 10.69
C LEU A 106 17.95 0.63 10.21
N GLN A 107 17.94 1.96 10.22
CA GLN A 107 16.82 2.76 9.72
C GLN A 107 16.55 2.55 8.23
N PHE A 108 17.62 2.45 7.42
CA PHE A 108 17.49 2.17 5.99
C PHE A 108 16.94 0.76 5.75
N LEU A 109 17.46 -0.21 6.51
CA LEU A 109 17.07 -1.61 6.37
C LEU A 109 15.62 -1.84 6.81
N VAL A 110 15.17 -1.24 7.91
CA VAL A 110 13.78 -1.36 8.37
C VAL A 110 12.81 -0.68 7.42
N SER A 111 13.16 0.49 6.88
CA SER A 111 12.22 1.29 6.09
C SER A 111 12.10 0.88 4.63
N THR A 112 13.09 0.16 4.07
CA THR A 112 13.16 -0.09 2.62
C THR A 112 13.19 -1.56 2.22
N ARG A 113 13.13 -2.48 3.20
CA ARG A 113 13.31 -3.91 2.95
C ARG A 113 12.11 -4.57 2.28
N PHE A 114 10.89 -4.13 2.56
CA PHE A 114 9.67 -4.70 1.98
C PHE A 114 8.95 -3.66 1.16
N ILE A 115 8.97 -3.83 -0.16
CA ILE A 115 8.13 -3.05 -1.07
C ILE A 115 7.10 -4.02 -1.62
N LYS A 116 5.83 -3.78 -1.31
CA LYS A 116 4.72 -4.54 -1.88
C LYS A 116 4.19 -3.76 -3.06
N LEU A 117 4.25 -4.33 -4.26
CA LEU A 117 3.70 -3.68 -5.45
C LEU A 117 2.21 -4.00 -5.62
N SER A 118 1.70 -5.03 -4.95
CA SER A 118 0.28 -5.41 -5.00
C SER A 118 -0.69 -4.25 -4.76
N PRO A 119 -0.49 -3.37 -3.75
CA PRO A 119 -1.38 -2.23 -3.51
C PRO A 119 -1.28 -1.16 -4.60
N LEU A 120 -0.12 -1.02 -5.25
CA LEU A 120 0.10 -0.05 -6.33
C LEU A 120 -0.61 -0.47 -7.63
N PHE A 121 -0.60 -1.78 -7.95
CA PHE A 121 -1.34 -2.32 -9.09
C PHE A 121 -2.85 -2.42 -8.84
N SER A 122 -3.27 -2.36 -7.59
CA SER A 122 -4.69 -2.30 -7.22
C SER A 122 -5.31 -0.91 -7.37
N LEU A 123 -4.51 0.09 -7.76
CA LEU A 123 -5.01 1.43 -8.05
C LEU A 123 -6.00 1.37 -9.23
N PRO A 124 -7.26 1.81 -9.04
CA PRO A 124 -8.08 2.19 -10.16
C PRO A 124 -7.51 3.54 -10.66
N VAL A 125 -6.92 3.53 -11.86
CA VAL A 125 -6.95 4.74 -12.69
C VAL A 125 -8.36 4.88 -13.25
#